data_AF-A0A960R0E5-F1
#
_entry.id   AF-A0A960R0E5-F1
#
_cell.length_a   1.000
_cell.length_b   1.000
_cell.length_c   1.000
_cell.angle_alpha   90.00
_cell.angle_beta   90.00
_cell.angle_gamma   90.00
#
_symmetry.space_group_name_H-M   'P 1'
#
loop_
_entity.id
_entity.type
_entity.pdbx_description
1 polymer ?
#
loop_
_entity_poly.entity_id
_entity_poly.type
_entity_poly.pdbx_seq_one_letter_code
_entity_poly.pdbx_strand_id
1 'polypeptide(L)'
;IDEIHRFNKAQQDIFLPCIEDGTLILIGATTENPSFTINNALLSRLRVLTLNPLSAEALLQIITRFESKSQKITLSLDAKNALIGFSQGDGRHLLNTLENLQTIQEGEIDLETLCTLVQKKPAPYDRQSDHHYNLISALHKSVRGSDPDAALYYLARMLEGGEDPHFLGRRLVRMAVEDIGLADPEALPLTLAAWETYERLGSPEGELALAEATLYLALAPKSNATYVAFKRAQKLASETAHHLPPKTILNAPTQFMKQEGYGKNYHYDHDMPEAFSGQNYFPEGIPRPSLYTPPERGFEREMKKRLHFFQNLRLKKNT
;
A
#
# COMPACT_ATOMS: atom_id res chain seq x y z
N ILE A 1 -27.17 12.80 -8.16
CA ILE A 1 -26.42 12.30 -9.33
C ILE A 1 -25.59 11.13 -8.87
N ASP A 2 -25.86 9.96 -9.41
CA ASP A 2 -25.04 8.77 -9.16
C ASP A 2 -23.83 8.77 -10.12
N GLU A 3 -22.71 8.20 -9.68
CA GLU A 3 -21.44 8.17 -10.40
C GLU A 3 -21.01 9.50 -11.02
N ILE A 4 -21.07 10.57 -10.21
CA ILE A 4 -20.82 11.95 -10.66
C ILE A 4 -19.42 12.15 -11.28
N HIS A 5 -18.46 11.29 -10.96
CA HIS A 5 -17.12 11.28 -11.54
C HIS A 5 -17.11 11.05 -13.07
N ARG A 6 -18.18 10.50 -13.65
CA ARG A 6 -18.28 10.27 -15.11
C ARG A 6 -18.52 11.55 -15.91
N PHE A 7 -18.90 12.63 -15.24
CA PHE A 7 -19.20 13.90 -15.90
C PHE A 7 -17.88 14.63 -16.19
N ASN A 8 -17.73 15.10 -17.43
CA ASN A 8 -16.59 15.94 -17.78
C ASN A 8 -16.70 17.32 -17.12
N LYS A 9 -15.60 18.09 -17.16
CA LYS A 9 -15.54 19.41 -16.49
C LYS A 9 -16.65 20.36 -16.93
N ALA A 10 -16.94 20.45 -18.22
CA ALA A 10 -17.99 21.33 -18.74
C ALA A 10 -19.38 20.91 -18.25
N GLN A 11 -19.65 19.59 -18.16
CA GLN A 11 -20.90 19.07 -17.62
C GLN A 11 -21.04 19.35 -16.11
N GLN A 12 -19.94 19.33 -15.36
CA GLN A 12 -19.95 19.67 -13.93
C GLN A 12 -20.20 21.18 -13.70
N ASP A 13 -19.61 22.04 -14.54
CA ASP A 13 -19.74 23.51 -14.41
C ASP A 13 -21.19 24.01 -14.63
N ILE A 14 -22.01 23.27 -15.37
CA ILE A 14 -23.44 23.60 -15.60
C ILE A 14 -24.22 23.69 -14.28
N PHE A 15 -23.82 22.95 -13.24
CA PHE A 15 -24.54 22.95 -11.96
C PHE A 15 -24.21 24.16 -11.08
N LEU A 16 -23.11 24.88 -11.32
CA LEU A 16 -22.65 25.94 -10.43
C LEU A 16 -23.68 27.07 -10.22
N PRO A 17 -24.28 27.66 -11.27
CA PRO A 17 -25.22 28.77 -11.07
C PRO A 17 -26.43 28.36 -10.23
N CYS A 18 -26.99 27.17 -10.49
CA CYS A 18 -28.17 26.65 -9.80
C CYS A 18 -27.89 26.22 -8.35
N ILE A 19 -26.63 25.92 -8.00
CA ILE A 19 -26.23 25.65 -6.62
C ILE A 19 -26.01 26.97 -5.87
N GLU A 20 -25.42 27.96 -6.53
CA GLU A 20 -25.11 29.28 -5.93
C GLU A 20 -26.35 30.11 -5.63
N ASP A 21 -27.33 30.10 -6.53
CA ASP A 21 -28.60 30.82 -6.35
C ASP A 21 -29.62 30.04 -5.50
N GLY A 22 -29.27 28.81 -5.09
CA GLY A 22 -30.10 27.95 -4.25
C GLY A 22 -31.24 27.24 -4.97
N THR A 23 -31.30 27.27 -6.30
CA THR A 23 -32.32 26.56 -7.09
C THR A 23 -32.28 25.05 -6.87
N LEU A 24 -31.08 24.46 -6.67
CA LEU A 24 -30.88 23.03 -6.50
C LEU A 24 -29.99 22.68 -5.31
N ILE A 25 -30.34 21.60 -4.59
CA ILE A 25 -29.43 20.92 -3.66
C ILE A 25 -28.81 19.73 -4.39
N LEU A 26 -27.52 19.80 -4.69
CA LEU A 26 -26.80 18.72 -5.36
C LEU A 26 -26.33 17.65 -4.36
N ILE A 27 -26.82 16.42 -4.52
CA ILE A 27 -26.29 15.23 -3.85
C ILE A 27 -25.61 14.36 -4.92
N GLY A 28 -24.29 14.22 -4.81
CA GLY A 28 -23.46 13.38 -5.69
C GLY A 28 -22.97 12.12 -4.98
N ALA A 29 -22.96 10.99 -5.67
CA ALA A 29 -22.35 9.74 -5.22
C ALA A 29 -21.22 9.33 -6.17
N THR A 30 -20.16 8.74 -5.64
CA THR A 30 -19.00 8.25 -6.40
C THR A 30 -18.24 7.21 -5.57
N THR A 31 -17.67 6.21 -6.24
CA THR A 31 -16.69 5.27 -5.66
C THR A 31 -15.26 5.79 -5.74
N GLU A 32 -15.00 6.73 -6.64
CA GLU A 32 -13.68 7.36 -6.85
C GLU A 32 -13.41 8.49 -5.85
N ASN A 33 -12.13 8.78 -5.61
CA ASN A 33 -11.75 9.90 -4.76
C ASN A 33 -12.17 11.25 -5.40
N PRO A 34 -13.07 12.03 -4.76
CA PRO A 34 -13.62 13.25 -5.32
C PRO A 34 -12.58 14.32 -5.67
N SER A 35 -11.44 14.36 -4.99
CA SER A 35 -10.41 15.38 -5.23
C SER A 35 -9.75 15.27 -6.61
N PHE A 36 -9.84 14.10 -7.25
CA PHE A 36 -9.27 13.87 -8.58
C PHE A 36 -10.29 13.97 -9.71
N THR A 37 -11.55 13.63 -9.44
CA THR A 37 -12.57 13.48 -10.47
C THR A 37 -13.57 14.64 -10.51
N ILE A 38 -13.69 15.40 -9.42
CA ILE A 38 -14.60 16.54 -9.32
C ILE A 38 -13.81 17.83 -9.39
N ASN A 39 -14.31 18.78 -10.19
CA ASN A 39 -13.63 20.04 -10.37
C ASN A 39 -13.63 20.88 -9.07
N ASN A 40 -12.59 21.70 -8.89
CA ASN A 40 -12.40 22.45 -7.66
C ASN A 40 -13.51 23.46 -7.37
N ALA A 41 -14.16 24.00 -8.40
CA ALA A 41 -15.24 24.98 -8.25
C ALA A 41 -16.50 24.33 -7.64
N LEU A 42 -16.81 23.11 -8.05
CA LEU A 42 -17.93 22.35 -7.51
C LEU A 42 -17.59 21.82 -6.11
N LEU A 43 -16.38 21.28 -5.91
CA LEU A 43 -15.93 20.82 -4.60
C LEU A 43 -15.97 21.91 -3.52
N SER A 44 -15.67 23.18 -3.86
CA SER A 44 -15.72 24.26 -2.90
C SER A 44 -17.13 24.62 -2.42
N ARG A 45 -18.18 24.10 -3.07
CA ARG A 45 -19.60 24.30 -2.74
C ARG A 45 -20.26 23.04 -2.21
N LEU A 46 -19.53 21.93 -2.14
CA LEU A 46 -20.03 20.64 -1.68
C LEU A 46 -19.39 20.23 -0.36
N ARG A 47 -20.16 19.54 0.47
CA ARG A 47 -19.63 18.84 1.65
C ARG A 47 -19.33 17.40 1.27
N VAL A 48 -18.08 16.97 1.41
CA VAL A 48 -17.67 15.59 1.16
C VAL A 48 -17.94 14.75 2.41
N LEU A 49 -18.67 13.65 2.25
CA LEU A 49 -18.92 12.65 3.29
C LEU A 49 -18.36 11.32 2.82
N THR A 50 -17.49 10.71 3.62
CA THR A 50 -16.98 9.37 3.35
C THR A 50 -17.95 8.34 3.92
N LEU A 51 -18.47 7.47 3.06
CA LEU A 51 -19.25 6.30 3.46
C LEU A 51 -18.34 5.09 3.48
N ASN A 52 -18.38 4.33 4.57
CA ASN A 52 -17.65 3.08 4.69
C ASN A 52 -18.55 1.90 4.27
N PRO A 53 -17.97 0.77 3.84
CA PRO A 53 -18.70 -0.48 3.66
C PRO A 53 -19.52 -0.84 4.90
N LEU A 54 -20.68 -1.48 4.71
CA LEU A 54 -21.54 -1.87 5.82
C LEU A 54 -20.85 -2.90 6.72
N SER A 55 -21.03 -2.75 8.03
CA SER A 55 -20.56 -3.74 9.00
C SER A 55 -21.40 -5.02 8.94
N ALA A 56 -20.87 -6.12 9.49
CA ALA A 56 -21.59 -7.38 9.57
C ALA A 56 -22.93 -7.24 10.32
N GLU A 57 -22.97 -6.43 11.37
CA GLU A 57 -24.19 -6.16 12.14
C GLU A 57 -25.23 -5.40 11.31
N ALA A 58 -24.77 -4.41 10.53
CA ALA A 58 -25.66 -3.64 9.65
C ALA A 58 -26.23 -4.53 8.52
N LEU A 59 -25.41 -5.40 7.94
CA LEU A 59 -25.85 -6.38 6.94
C LEU A 59 -26.83 -7.39 7.52
N LEU A 60 -26.58 -7.88 8.74
CA LEU A 60 -27.50 -8.77 9.45
C LEU A 60 -28.86 -8.10 9.71
N GLN A 61 -28.88 -6.80 10.04
CA GLN A 61 -30.13 -6.04 10.16
C GLN A 61 -30.88 -5.94 8.83
N ILE A 62 -30.17 -5.81 7.70
CA ILE A 62 -30.79 -5.80 6.37
C ILE A 62 -31.45 -7.17 6.09
N ILE A 63 -30.73 -8.28 6.34
CA ILE A 63 -31.29 -9.63 6.18
C ILE A 63 -32.53 -9.81 7.05
N THR A 64 -32.45 -9.46 8.32
CA THR A 64 -33.57 -9.60 9.28
C THR A 64 -34.79 -8.77 8.84
N ARG A 65 -34.56 -7.56 8.31
CA ARG A 65 -35.61 -6.71 7.76
C ARG A 65 -36.21 -7.30 6.48
N PHE A 66 -35.40 -7.94 5.64
CA PHE A 66 -35.87 -8.61 4.43
C PHE A 66 -36.78 -9.80 4.79
N GLU A 67 -36.34 -10.70 5.66
CA GLU A 67 -37.10 -11.87 6.11
C GLU A 67 -38.46 -11.47 6.71
N SER A 68 -38.49 -10.43 7.55
CA SER A 68 -39.74 -9.98 8.18
C SER A 68 -40.77 -9.42 7.19
N LYS A 69 -40.34 -8.93 6.02
CA LYS A 69 -41.23 -8.42 4.96
C LYS A 69 -41.60 -9.47 3.92
N SER A 70 -40.64 -10.29 3.53
CA SER A 70 -40.77 -11.24 2.42
C SER A 70 -41.58 -12.47 2.82
N GLN A 71 -41.40 -12.98 4.04
CA GLN A 71 -42.00 -14.21 4.60
C GLN A 71 -41.86 -15.48 3.74
N LYS A 72 -41.21 -15.43 2.57
CA LYS A 72 -41.04 -16.58 1.67
C LYS A 72 -39.80 -17.41 1.99
N ILE A 73 -38.74 -16.76 2.46
CA ILE A 73 -37.48 -17.41 2.80
C ILE A 73 -37.04 -17.04 4.21
N THR A 74 -36.45 -18.00 4.91
CA THR A 74 -35.77 -17.80 6.19
C THR A 74 -34.39 -18.43 6.07
N LEU A 75 -33.34 -17.69 6.39
CA LEU A 75 -31.97 -18.19 6.34
C LEU A 75 -31.57 -18.74 7.72
N SER A 76 -30.89 -19.89 7.72
CA SER A 76 -30.21 -20.37 8.92
C SER A 76 -29.10 -19.39 9.35
N LEU A 77 -28.68 -19.44 10.61
CA LEU A 77 -27.64 -18.53 11.11
C LEU A 77 -26.32 -18.64 10.30
N ASP A 78 -25.94 -19.85 9.93
CA ASP A 78 -24.73 -20.11 9.14
C ASP A 78 -24.88 -19.57 7.71
N ALA A 79 -26.06 -19.71 7.10
CA ALA A 79 -26.36 -19.12 5.80
C ALA A 79 -26.31 -17.59 5.83
N LYS A 80 -26.82 -16.96 6.90
CA LYS A 80 -26.73 -15.50 7.10
C LYS A 80 -25.28 -15.03 7.17
N ASN A 81 -24.46 -15.72 7.96
CA ASN A 81 -23.05 -15.38 8.12
C ASN A 81 -22.27 -15.53 6.79
N ALA A 82 -22.51 -16.61 6.05
CA ALA A 82 -21.90 -16.81 4.73
C ALA A 82 -22.33 -15.71 3.73
N LEU A 83 -23.62 -15.37 3.71
CA LEU A 83 -24.14 -14.34 2.82
C LEU A 83 -23.60 -12.94 3.15
N ILE A 84 -23.42 -12.62 4.45
CA ILE A 84 -22.73 -11.42 4.90
C ILE A 84 -21.30 -11.39 4.35
N GLY A 85 -20.56 -12.50 4.46
CA GLY A 85 -19.22 -12.63 3.90
C GLY A 85 -19.18 -12.40 2.39
N PHE A 86 -20.12 -12.98 1.64
CA PHE A 86 -20.22 -12.81 0.19
C PHE A 86 -20.55 -11.39 -0.25
N SER A 87 -21.26 -10.62 0.57
CA SER A 87 -21.65 -9.25 0.25
C SER A 87 -20.50 -8.24 0.35
N GLN A 88 -19.43 -8.56 1.09
CA GLN A 88 -18.25 -7.70 1.29
C GLN A 88 -18.58 -6.24 1.70
N GLY A 89 -19.69 -6.03 2.43
CA GLY A 89 -20.12 -4.69 2.85
C GLY A 89 -21.03 -3.96 1.85
N ASP A 90 -21.36 -4.55 0.70
CA ASP A 90 -22.32 -4.03 -0.28
C ASP A 90 -23.75 -4.53 0.03
N GLY A 91 -24.56 -3.63 0.59
CA GLY A 91 -25.97 -3.91 0.92
C GLY A 91 -26.88 -4.09 -0.29
N ARG A 92 -26.55 -3.48 -1.44
CA ARG A 92 -27.33 -3.66 -2.68
C ARG A 92 -27.07 -5.05 -3.26
N HIS A 93 -25.81 -5.48 -3.31
CA HIS A 93 -25.47 -6.85 -3.72
C HIS A 93 -26.14 -7.89 -2.82
N LEU A 94 -26.11 -7.66 -1.50
CA LEU A 94 -26.81 -8.51 -0.53
C LEU A 94 -28.32 -8.62 -0.84
N LEU A 95 -29.01 -7.49 -1.02
CA LEU A 95 -30.45 -7.47 -1.31
C LEU A 95 -30.78 -8.16 -2.64
N ASN A 96 -30.02 -7.88 -3.70
CA ASN A 96 -30.21 -8.56 -4.99
C ASN A 96 -30.05 -10.08 -4.85
N THR A 97 -29.10 -10.53 -4.03
CA THR A 97 -28.90 -11.96 -3.78
C THR A 97 -30.10 -12.56 -3.03
N LEU A 98 -30.60 -11.88 -2.00
CA LEU A 98 -31.79 -12.31 -1.25
C LEU A 98 -33.05 -12.36 -2.14
N GLU A 99 -33.25 -11.36 -3.00
CA GLU A 99 -34.35 -11.34 -3.96
C GLU A 99 -34.25 -12.50 -4.96
N ASN A 100 -33.06 -12.77 -5.48
CA ASN A 100 -32.83 -13.92 -6.36
C ASN A 100 -33.10 -15.24 -5.65
N LEU A 101 -32.61 -15.43 -4.42
CA LEU A 101 -32.87 -16.64 -3.63
C LEU A 101 -34.36 -16.88 -3.43
N GLN A 102 -35.12 -15.81 -3.14
CA GLN A 102 -36.56 -15.88 -2.98
C GLN A 102 -37.30 -16.30 -4.26
N THR A 103 -36.74 -16.05 -5.45
CA THR A 103 -37.34 -16.51 -6.72
C THR A 103 -37.08 -17.99 -7.01
N ILE A 104 -36.04 -18.57 -6.42
CA ILE A 104 -35.59 -19.92 -6.72
C ILE A 104 -36.16 -20.93 -5.72
N GLN A 105 -36.25 -20.55 -4.44
CA GLN A 105 -36.65 -21.43 -3.37
C GLN A 105 -37.55 -20.73 -2.36
N GLU A 106 -38.47 -21.50 -1.76
CA GLU A 106 -39.30 -21.09 -0.64
C GLU A 106 -38.98 -21.93 0.59
N GLY A 107 -39.13 -21.36 1.78
CA GLY A 107 -38.84 -22.01 3.06
C GLY A 107 -37.45 -21.72 3.61
N GLU A 108 -36.93 -22.64 4.41
CA GLU A 108 -35.64 -22.47 5.08
C GLU A 108 -34.48 -22.72 4.11
N ILE A 109 -33.51 -21.81 4.08
CA ILE A 109 -32.28 -21.92 3.30
C ILE A 109 -31.12 -22.12 4.29
N ASP A 110 -30.54 -23.32 4.27
CA ASP A 110 -29.33 -23.64 5.01
C ASP A 110 -28.05 -23.28 4.23
N LEU A 111 -26.90 -23.48 4.85
CA LEU A 111 -25.61 -23.10 4.27
C LEU A 111 -25.32 -23.88 2.97
N GLU A 112 -25.59 -25.17 2.93
CA GLU A 112 -25.30 -26.03 1.78
C GLU A 112 -26.15 -25.63 0.56
N THR A 113 -27.44 -25.39 0.79
CA THR A 113 -28.38 -24.88 -0.21
C THR A 113 -27.93 -23.52 -0.71
N LEU A 114 -27.58 -22.59 0.19
CA LEU A 114 -27.08 -21.27 -0.18
C LEU A 114 -25.83 -21.36 -1.08
N CYS A 115 -24.86 -22.19 -0.73
CA CYS A 115 -23.62 -22.33 -1.50
C CYS A 115 -23.87 -22.93 -2.88
N THR A 116 -24.82 -23.86 -2.97
CA THR A 116 -25.24 -24.47 -4.24
C THR A 116 -25.90 -23.43 -5.13
N LEU A 117 -26.79 -22.60 -4.58
CA LEU A 117 -27.54 -21.58 -5.31
C LEU A 117 -26.67 -20.39 -5.75
N VAL A 118 -25.74 -19.96 -4.90
CA VAL A 118 -24.84 -18.82 -5.15
C VAL A 118 -23.60 -19.24 -5.94
N GLN A 119 -23.38 -20.54 -6.15
CA GLN A 119 -22.19 -21.13 -6.80
C GLN A 119 -20.86 -20.62 -6.19
N LYS A 120 -20.87 -20.27 -4.90
CA LYS A 120 -19.70 -19.81 -4.14
C LYS A 120 -19.58 -20.65 -2.88
N LYS A 121 -18.40 -21.24 -2.67
CA LYS A 121 -18.06 -21.85 -1.37
C LYS A 121 -17.76 -20.72 -0.38
N PRO A 122 -18.20 -20.81 0.89
CA PRO A 122 -17.76 -19.89 1.91
C PRO A 122 -16.28 -20.17 2.10
N ALA A 123 -15.45 -19.17 1.83
CA ALA A 123 -14.13 -19.16 2.41
C ALA A 123 -14.33 -19.20 3.94
N PRO A 124 -13.69 -20.11 4.69
CA PRO A 124 -13.60 -20.00 6.14
C PRO A 124 -12.67 -18.83 6.47
N TYR A 125 -13.15 -17.61 6.19
CA TYR A 125 -12.44 -16.38 6.40
C TYR A 125 -13.39 -15.38 7.03
N ASP A 126 -13.31 -15.33 8.35
CA ASP A 126 -13.95 -14.30 9.12
C ASP A 126 -13.18 -12.99 8.91
N ARG A 127 -13.78 -12.08 8.15
CA ARG A 127 -13.26 -10.74 7.88
C ARG A 127 -13.50 -9.78 9.07
N GLN A 128 -13.87 -10.28 10.26
CA GLN A 128 -13.85 -9.51 11.50
C GLN A 128 -12.40 -9.24 11.94
N SER A 129 -11.91 -8.08 11.49
CA SER A 129 -10.74 -7.27 11.83
C SER A 129 -9.43 -7.93 12.29
N ASP A 130 -9.42 -8.86 13.24
CA ASP A 130 -8.18 -9.34 13.88
C ASP A 130 -7.53 -10.48 13.08
N HIS A 131 -8.31 -11.34 12.43
CA HIS A 131 -7.77 -12.48 11.68
C HIS A 131 -7.00 -12.06 10.43
N HIS A 132 -7.45 -11.03 9.71
CA HIS A 132 -6.72 -10.44 8.59
C HIS A 132 -5.34 -9.94 9.01
N TYR A 133 -5.27 -9.12 10.07
CA TYR A 133 -4.00 -8.58 10.58
C TYR A 133 -3.08 -9.69 11.08
N ASN A 134 -3.63 -10.74 11.70
CA ASN A 134 -2.86 -11.88 12.16
C ASN A 134 -2.26 -12.68 10.99
N LEU A 135 -3.02 -12.92 9.92
CA LEU A 135 -2.55 -13.68 8.76
C LEU A 135 -1.51 -12.90 7.94
N ILE A 136 -1.72 -11.61 7.69
CA ILE A 136 -0.70 -10.81 6.99
C ILE A 136 0.58 -10.66 7.83
N SER A 137 0.41 -10.57 9.16
CA SER A 137 1.51 -10.55 10.11
C SER A 137 2.28 -11.86 10.11
N ALA A 138 1.58 -13.00 10.00
CA ALA A 138 2.17 -14.32 9.89
C ALA A 138 2.91 -14.49 8.55
N LEU A 139 2.28 -14.17 7.42
CA LEU A 139 2.91 -14.16 6.09
C LEU A 139 4.22 -13.36 6.11
N HIS A 140 4.16 -12.11 6.58
CA HIS A 140 5.33 -11.23 6.66
C HIS A 140 6.44 -11.81 7.56
N LYS A 141 6.08 -12.40 8.70
CA LYS A 141 7.04 -13.04 9.60
C LYS A 141 7.64 -14.31 9.02
N SER A 142 6.88 -15.10 8.26
CA SER A 142 7.37 -16.30 7.57
C SER A 142 8.37 -15.94 6.48
N VAL A 143 8.05 -14.94 5.64
CA VAL A 143 8.99 -14.40 4.64
C VAL A 143 10.26 -13.91 5.32
N ARG A 144 10.14 -13.09 6.37
CA ARG A 144 11.30 -12.57 7.13
C ARG A 144 12.09 -13.68 7.82
N GLY A 145 11.41 -14.72 8.32
CA GLY A 145 11.97 -15.91 8.94
C GLY A 145 12.64 -16.86 7.96
N SER A 146 12.54 -16.59 6.65
CA SER A 146 13.04 -17.44 5.58
C SER A 146 12.39 -18.83 5.55
N ASP A 147 11.09 -18.87 5.82
CA ASP A 147 10.26 -20.07 5.77
C ASP A 147 9.33 -19.99 4.55
N PRO A 148 9.74 -20.55 3.39
CA PRO A 148 8.98 -20.47 2.14
C PRO A 148 7.66 -21.26 2.22
N ASP A 149 7.64 -22.38 2.93
CA ASP A 149 6.46 -23.24 3.05
C ASP A 149 5.37 -22.53 3.87
N ALA A 150 5.73 -21.99 5.03
CA ALA A 150 4.80 -21.22 5.84
C ALA A 150 4.35 -19.93 5.13
N ALA A 151 5.25 -19.26 4.40
CA ALA A 151 4.90 -18.07 3.64
C ALA A 151 3.87 -18.39 2.54
N LEU A 152 4.08 -19.43 1.73
CA LEU A 152 3.10 -19.88 0.75
C LEU A 152 1.77 -20.26 1.41
N TYR A 153 1.81 -20.99 2.53
CA TYR A 153 0.60 -21.37 3.25
C TYR A 153 -0.22 -20.14 3.67
N TYR A 154 0.41 -19.12 4.27
CA TYR A 154 -0.31 -17.91 4.68
C TYR A 154 -0.78 -17.07 3.49
N LEU A 155 -0.01 -17.00 2.40
CA LEU A 155 -0.46 -16.36 1.17
C LEU A 155 -1.72 -17.04 0.62
N ALA A 156 -1.68 -18.36 0.44
CA ALA A 156 -2.80 -19.15 -0.06
C ALA A 156 -4.03 -19.03 0.87
N ARG A 157 -3.83 -19.09 2.19
CA ARG A 157 -4.90 -18.88 3.19
C ARG A 157 -5.57 -17.51 3.05
N MET A 158 -4.82 -16.47 2.70
CA MET A 158 -5.38 -15.13 2.50
C MET A 158 -6.09 -15.02 1.15
N LEU A 159 -5.53 -15.58 0.07
CA LEU A 159 -6.17 -15.60 -1.26
C LEU A 159 -7.49 -16.37 -1.24
N GLU A 160 -7.47 -17.61 -0.74
CA GLU A 160 -8.68 -18.43 -0.52
C GLU A 160 -9.65 -17.75 0.46
N GLY A 161 -9.13 -16.90 1.34
CA GLY A 161 -9.91 -16.08 2.26
C GLY A 161 -10.62 -14.89 1.62
N GLY A 162 -10.41 -14.62 0.34
CA GLY A 162 -10.96 -13.45 -0.34
C GLY A 162 -10.27 -12.14 0.05
N GLU A 163 -9.00 -12.22 0.46
CA GLU A 163 -8.16 -11.04 0.64
C GLU A 163 -7.97 -10.30 -0.70
N ASP A 164 -7.91 -8.97 -0.68
CA ASP A 164 -7.57 -8.20 -1.89
C ASP A 164 -6.12 -8.53 -2.32
N PRO A 165 -5.88 -9.11 -3.51
CA PRO A 165 -4.51 -9.45 -3.89
C PRO A 165 -3.64 -8.23 -4.16
N HIS A 166 -4.21 -7.04 -4.40
CA HIS A 166 -3.42 -5.80 -4.41
C HIS A 166 -2.91 -5.45 -3.00
N PHE A 167 -3.66 -5.78 -1.95
CA PHE A 167 -3.15 -5.67 -0.58
C PHE A 167 -1.96 -6.60 -0.36
N LEU A 168 -2.03 -7.84 -0.84
CA LEU A 168 -0.91 -8.78 -0.78
C LEU A 168 0.29 -8.27 -1.59
N GLY A 169 0.08 -7.79 -2.82
CA GLY A 169 1.13 -7.17 -3.65
C GLY A 169 1.84 -6.00 -2.95
N ARG A 170 1.08 -5.06 -2.37
CA ARG A 170 1.65 -3.96 -1.55
C ARG A 170 2.50 -4.47 -0.39
N ARG A 171 2.07 -5.56 0.27
CA ARG A 171 2.77 -6.13 1.42
C ARG A 171 4.03 -6.88 1.01
N LEU A 172 4.03 -7.58 -0.12
CA LEU A 172 5.24 -8.20 -0.67
C LEU A 172 6.26 -7.11 -1.05
N VAL A 173 5.84 -6.04 -1.73
CA VAL A 173 6.72 -4.89 -2.03
C VAL A 173 7.31 -4.32 -0.74
N ARG A 174 6.51 -4.22 0.32
CA ARG A 174 6.98 -3.78 1.63
C ARG A 174 8.07 -4.70 2.19
N MET A 175 7.90 -6.02 2.11
CA MET A 175 8.91 -7.00 2.55
C MET A 175 10.19 -6.89 1.73
N ALA A 176 10.08 -6.71 0.41
CA ALA A 176 11.23 -6.53 -0.48
C ALA A 176 12.12 -5.35 -0.04
N VAL A 177 11.54 -4.20 0.33
CA VAL A 177 12.32 -3.02 0.72
C VAL A 177 12.72 -2.98 2.20
N GLU A 178 11.98 -3.67 3.08
CA GLU A 178 12.23 -3.64 4.53
C GLU A 178 13.12 -4.78 5.02
N ASP A 179 12.87 -6.01 4.56
CA ASP A 179 13.45 -7.23 5.12
C ASP A 179 14.52 -7.86 4.22
N ILE A 180 14.47 -7.59 2.91
CA ILE A 180 15.49 -8.01 1.94
C ILE A 180 16.44 -6.84 1.66
N GLY A 181 15.88 -5.69 1.27
CA GLY A 181 16.63 -4.45 1.08
C GLY A 181 17.74 -4.58 0.05
N LEU A 182 18.91 -4.02 0.35
CA LEU A 182 20.06 -4.06 -0.55
C LEU A 182 20.86 -5.36 -0.49
N ALA A 183 20.49 -6.30 0.40
CA ALA A 183 21.12 -7.61 0.38
C ALA A 183 20.77 -8.35 -0.92
N ASP A 184 19.64 -8.04 -1.54
CA ASP A 184 19.32 -8.45 -2.90
C ASP A 184 18.52 -7.35 -3.63
N PRO A 185 19.19 -6.53 -4.47
CA PRO A 185 18.55 -5.44 -5.20
C PRO A 185 17.46 -5.86 -6.18
N GLU A 186 17.43 -7.13 -6.62
CA GLU A 186 16.43 -7.63 -7.58
C GLU A 186 15.06 -7.92 -6.94
N ALA A 187 15.01 -8.00 -5.60
CA ALA A 187 13.78 -8.31 -4.87
C ALA A 187 12.65 -7.29 -5.12
N LEU A 188 12.96 -6.00 -5.18
CA LEU A 188 11.95 -4.96 -5.43
C LEU A 188 11.42 -5.01 -6.88
N PRO A 189 12.27 -4.98 -7.93
CA PRO A 189 11.82 -5.12 -9.31
C PRO A 189 11.00 -6.40 -9.54
N LEU A 190 11.45 -7.54 -9.02
CA LEU A 190 10.74 -8.82 -9.17
C LEU A 190 9.36 -8.76 -8.53
N THR A 191 9.26 -8.21 -7.31
CA THR A 191 7.97 -8.13 -6.62
C THR A 191 7.01 -7.15 -7.29
N LEU A 192 7.52 -6.03 -7.84
CA LEU A 192 6.72 -5.11 -8.64
C LEU A 192 6.22 -5.81 -9.90
N ALA A 193 7.08 -6.52 -10.63
CA ALA A 193 6.71 -7.28 -11.83
C ALA A 193 5.65 -8.35 -11.53
N ALA A 194 5.76 -9.05 -10.40
CA ALA A 194 4.75 -10.01 -9.96
C ALA A 194 3.40 -9.35 -9.67
N TRP A 195 3.39 -8.21 -8.98
CA TRP A 195 2.16 -7.47 -8.72
C TRP A 195 1.53 -6.93 -10.01
N GLU A 196 2.35 -6.35 -10.88
CA GLU A 196 1.98 -5.92 -12.22
C GLU A 196 1.46 -7.05 -13.12
N THR A 197 1.95 -8.28 -12.92
CA THR A 197 1.45 -9.46 -13.62
C THR A 197 0.07 -9.83 -13.10
N TYR A 198 -0.15 -9.78 -11.79
CA TYR A 198 -1.47 -9.97 -11.21
C TYR A 198 -2.48 -8.94 -11.73
N GLU A 199 -2.11 -7.65 -11.82
CA GLU A 199 -3.01 -6.61 -12.36
C GLU A 199 -3.46 -6.89 -13.81
N ARG A 200 -2.60 -7.54 -14.60
CA ARG A 200 -2.89 -7.87 -16.01
C ARG A 200 -3.67 -9.16 -16.19
N LEU A 201 -3.41 -10.17 -15.37
CA LEU A 201 -4.02 -11.50 -15.49
C LEU A 201 -5.27 -11.66 -14.62
N GLY A 202 -5.33 -11.02 -13.47
CA GLY A 202 -6.38 -11.24 -12.45
C GLY A 202 -6.31 -12.64 -11.83
N SER A 203 -7.29 -12.96 -11.00
CA SER A 203 -7.44 -14.30 -10.43
C SER A 203 -8.14 -15.26 -11.41
N PRO A 204 -7.74 -16.55 -11.44
CA PRO A 204 -6.68 -17.17 -10.64
C PRO A 204 -5.25 -17.05 -11.22
N GLU A 205 -5.09 -16.76 -12.51
CA GLU A 205 -3.80 -16.90 -13.22
C GLU A 205 -2.68 -16.02 -12.66
N GLY A 206 -3.02 -14.79 -12.25
CA GLY A 206 -2.10 -13.82 -11.67
C GLY A 206 -1.64 -14.15 -10.25
N GLU A 207 -2.37 -14.98 -9.51
CA GLU A 207 -2.03 -15.35 -8.13
C GLU A 207 -0.71 -16.11 -8.06
N LEU A 208 -0.39 -16.88 -9.11
CA LEU A 208 0.86 -17.60 -9.22
C LEU A 208 2.06 -16.65 -9.22
N ALA A 209 1.94 -15.46 -9.82
CA ALA A 209 3.01 -14.46 -9.79
C ALA A 209 3.27 -13.94 -8.36
N LEU A 210 2.20 -13.75 -7.56
CA LEU A 210 2.33 -13.38 -6.14
C LEU A 210 2.98 -14.51 -5.32
N ALA A 211 2.67 -15.76 -5.64
CA ALA A 211 3.31 -16.93 -5.03
C ALA A 211 4.81 -17.01 -5.37
N GLU A 212 5.18 -16.77 -6.63
CA GLU A 212 6.58 -16.70 -7.07
C GLU A 212 7.35 -15.62 -6.31
N ALA A 213 6.80 -14.40 -6.22
CA ALA A 213 7.41 -13.32 -5.44
C ALA A 213 7.54 -13.68 -3.95
N THR A 214 6.54 -14.33 -3.37
CA THR A 214 6.57 -14.76 -1.96
C THR A 214 7.71 -15.75 -1.70
N LEU A 215 7.87 -16.76 -2.55
CA LEU A 215 8.96 -17.73 -2.48
C LEU A 215 10.33 -17.07 -2.64
N TYR A 216 10.45 -16.18 -3.64
CA TYR A 216 11.67 -15.43 -3.89
C TYR A 216 12.09 -14.65 -2.64
N LEU A 217 11.18 -13.86 -2.08
CA LEU A 217 11.43 -13.05 -0.89
C LEU A 217 11.75 -13.91 0.33
N ALA A 218 11.09 -15.05 0.50
CA ALA A 218 11.35 -15.97 1.60
C ALA A 218 12.78 -16.54 1.52
N LEU A 219 13.30 -16.84 0.33
CA LEU A 219 14.65 -17.40 0.15
C LEU A 219 15.75 -16.35 -0.04
N ALA A 220 15.39 -15.10 -0.31
CA ALA A 220 16.35 -14.00 -0.50
C ALA A 220 17.20 -13.71 0.76
N PRO A 221 18.45 -13.24 0.60
CA PRO A 221 19.28 -12.83 1.73
C PRO A 221 18.62 -11.66 2.48
N LYS A 222 18.52 -11.76 3.81
CA LYS A 222 17.79 -10.79 4.64
C LYS A 222 18.67 -9.64 5.12
N SER A 223 18.20 -8.41 4.93
CA SER A 223 18.77 -7.20 5.52
C SER A 223 17.74 -6.11 5.73
N ASN A 224 17.71 -5.59 6.96
CA ASN A 224 16.98 -4.37 7.30
C ASN A 224 17.92 -3.16 7.47
N ALA A 225 19.16 -3.23 6.95
CA ALA A 225 20.16 -2.18 7.16
C ALA A 225 19.74 -0.83 6.58
N THR A 226 19.12 -0.83 5.38
CA THR A 226 18.53 0.38 4.78
C THR A 226 17.44 0.98 5.66
N TYR A 227 16.53 0.14 6.17
CA TYR A 227 15.44 0.57 7.05
C TYR A 227 15.96 1.21 8.35
N VAL A 228 16.93 0.56 9.00
CA VAL A 228 17.55 1.08 10.22
C VAL A 228 18.35 2.35 9.94
N ALA A 229 19.08 2.41 8.84
CA ALA A 229 19.86 3.59 8.44
C ALA A 229 18.95 4.80 8.19
N PHE A 230 17.82 4.60 7.50
CA PHE A 230 16.86 5.67 7.25
C PHE A 230 16.23 6.18 8.55
N LYS A 231 15.84 5.29 9.46
CA LYS A 231 15.35 5.69 10.80
C LYS A 231 16.38 6.53 11.57
N ARG A 232 17.65 6.15 11.54
CA ARG A 232 18.74 6.94 12.17
C ARG A 232 18.90 8.30 11.50
N ALA A 233 18.82 8.36 10.17
CA ALA A 233 18.90 9.60 9.41
C ALA A 233 17.74 10.56 9.74
N GLN A 234 16.51 10.05 9.81
CA GLN A 234 15.33 10.83 10.20
C GLN A 234 15.46 11.40 11.62
N LYS A 235 15.95 10.58 12.56
CA LYS A 235 16.21 11.05 13.93
C LYS A 235 17.26 12.16 13.95
N LEU A 236 18.40 11.97 13.29
CA LEU A 236 19.45 12.98 13.23
C LEU A 236 18.96 14.28 12.57
N ALA A 237 18.20 14.18 11.48
CA ALA A 237 17.63 15.33 10.79
C ALA A 237 16.69 16.14 11.70
N SER A 238 15.86 15.45 12.51
CA SER A 238 15.01 16.09 13.51
C SER A 238 15.83 16.83 14.58
N GLU A 239 16.87 16.20 15.11
CA GLU A 239 17.73 16.76 16.17
C GLU A 239 18.60 17.93 15.67
N THR A 240 18.91 17.96 14.37
CA THR A 240 19.87 18.91 13.78
C THR A 240 19.25 19.85 12.74
N ALA A 241 17.92 19.98 12.71
CA ALA A 241 17.17 20.75 11.71
C ALA A 241 17.58 22.23 11.58
N HIS A 242 18.22 22.80 12.61
CA HIS A 242 18.70 24.18 12.64
C HIS A 242 20.06 24.37 11.94
N HIS A 243 20.79 23.30 11.63
CA HIS A 243 22.04 23.38 10.89
C HIS A 243 21.78 23.51 9.38
N LEU A 244 22.49 24.45 8.74
CA LEU A 244 22.47 24.59 7.29
C LEU A 244 23.49 23.62 6.64
N PRO A 245 23.24 23.13 5.41
CA PRO A 245 24.27 22.41 4.67
C PRO A 245 25.54 23.26 4.50
N PRO A 246 26.73 22.64 4.39
CA PRO A 246 27.97 23.39 4.19
C PRO A 246 27.90 24.31 2.97
N LYS A 247 28.36 25.56 3.10
CA LYS A 247 28.35 26.53 2.00
C LYS A 247 29.04 26.01 0.74
N THR A 248 30.06 25.17 0.88
CA THR A 248 30.80 24.52 -0.22
C THR A 248 29.91 23.74 -1.18
N ILE A 249 28.78 23.19 -0.72
CA ILE A 249 27.91 22.33 -1.55
C ILE A 249 26.57 22.99 -1.89
N LEU A 250 26.41 24.27 -1.53
CA LEU A 250 25.24 25.06 -1.88
C LEU A 250 25.39 25.67 -3.27
N ASN A 251 24.26 25.79 -3.98
CA ASN A 251 24.22 26.51 -5.25
C ASN A 251 24.44 28.01 -5.03
N ALA A 252 25.15 28.66 -5.96
CA ALA A 252 25.46 30.09 -5.93
C ALA A 252 25.01 30.81 -7.23
N PRO A 253 23.70 30.88 -7.51
CA PRO A 253 23.19 31.42 -8.76
C PRO A 253 23.33 32.95 -8.86
N THR A 254 23.36 33.67 -7.75
CA THR A 254 23.45 35.15 -7.73
C THR A 254 24.86 35.63 -7.39
N GLN A 255 25.19 36.85 -7.80
CA GLN A 255 26.47 37.49 -7.46
C GLN A 255 26.65 37.64 -5.94
N PHE A 256 25.59 37.98 -5.22
CA PHE A 256 25.58 38.09 -3.77
C PHE A 256 25.91 36.74 -3.09
N MET A 257 25.30 35.63 -3.53
CA MET A 257 25.58 34.31 -2.96
C MET A 257 27.03 33.86 -3.19
N LYS A 258 27.62 34.19 -4.36
CA LYS A 258 29.05 33.95 -4.62
C LYS A 258 29.95 34.76 -3.69
N GLN A 259 29.60 36.02 -3.43
CA GLN A 259 30.31 36.89 -2.47
C GLN A 259 30.23 36.32 -1.04
N GLU A 260 29.07 35.77 -0.67
CA GLU A 260 28.83 35.09 0.60
C GLU A 260 29.53 33.71 0.73
N GLY A 261 30.29 33.30 -0.29
CA GLY A 261 31.12 32.09 -0.28
C GLY A 261 30.38 30.80 -0.64
N TYR A 262 29.18 30.88 -1.22
CA TYR A 262 28.42 29.70 -1.63
C TYR A 262 29.11 29.03 -2.83
N GLY A 263 29.23 27.71 -2.79
CA GLY A 263 29.94 26.92 -3.81
C GLY A 263 31.45 27.16 -3.86
N LYS A 264 32.01 28.00 -2.97
CA LYS A 264 33.44 28.26 -2.92
C LYS A 264 34.16 26.99 -2.47
N ASN A 265 35.26 26.65 -3.16
CA ASN A 265 36.06 25.44 -2.95
C ASN A 265 35.31 24.12 -3.18
N TYR A 266 34.21 24.14 -3.96
CA TYR A 266 33.59 22.91 -4.40
C TYR A 266 34.49 22.18 -5.38
N HIS A 267 34.86 20.95 -5.04
CA HIS A 267 35.53 20.01 -5.92
C HIS A 267 34.50 19.13 -6.61
N TYR A 268 34.45 19.20 -7.95
CA TYR A 268 33.60 18.33 -8.75
C TYR A 268 34.19 16.92 -8.76
N ASP A 269 33.46 15.95 -8.19
CA ASP A 269 33.98 14.61 -7.93
C ASP A 269 34.53 13.92 -9.19
N HIS A 270 33.90 14.10 -10.37
CA HIS A 270 34.34 13.50 -11.62
C HIS A 270 35.71 14.00 -12.14
N ASP A 271 36.13 15.20 -11.74
CA ASP A 271 37.44 15.76 -12.11
C ASP A 271 38.55 15.31 -11.15
N MET A 272 38.18 14.69 -10.02
CA MET A 272 39.13 14.22 -9.01
C MET A 272 39.61 12.80 -9.32
N PRO A 273 40.83 12.44 -8.91
CA PRO A 273 41.27 11.05 -8.90
C PRO A 273 40.24 10.16 -8.20
N GLU A 274 40.07 8.94 -8.72
CA GLU A 274 39.05 7.96 -8.28
C GLU A 274 37.59 8.43 -8.39
N ALA A 275 37.34 9.54 -9.10
CA ALA A 275 36.05 10.25 -9.12
C ALA A 275 35.53 10.57 -7.69
N PHE A 276 36.44 10.96 -6.78
CA PHE A 276 36.13 11.18 -5.37
C PHE A 276 36.98 12.29 -4.73
N SER A 277 36.32 13.38 -4.33
CA SER A 277 36.94 14.55 -3.69
C SER A 277 37.24 14.36 -2.21
N GLY A 278 36.50 13.49 -1.51
CA GLY A 278 36.61 13.33 -0.06
C GLY A 278 35.92 14.42 0.77
N GLN A 279 35.23 15.38 0.13
CA GLN A 279 34.57 16.51 0.81
C GLN A 279 33.60 16.08 1.92
N ASN A 280 33.46 16.95 2.93
CA ASN A 280 32.45 16.75 3.96
C ASN A 280 31.10 17.32 3.52
N TYR A 281 30.11 16.43 3.41
CA TYR A 281 28.75 16.77 3.00
C TYR A 281 27.79 17.01 4.19
N PHE A 282 28.24 16.76 5.42
CA PHE A 282 27.47 17.06 6.64
C PHE A 282 27.68 18.51 7.07
N PRO A 283 26.65 19.16 7.67
CA PRO A 283 26.78 20.50 8.24
C PRO A 283 27.99 20.68 9.15
N GLU A 284 28.50 21.91 9.19
CA GLU A 284 29.53 22.29 10.15
C GLU A 284 29.03 22.09 11.58
N GLY A 285 29.91 21.61 12.46
CA GLY A 285 29.60 21.30 13.86
C GLY A 285 28.94 19.95 14.10
N ILE A 286 28.57 19.21 13.05
CA ILE A 286 28.02 17.84 13.19
C ILE A 286 29.13 16.82 12.91
N PRO A 287 29.51 15.97 13.90
CA PRO A 287 30.41 14.86 13.64
C PRO A 287 29.80 13.93 12.58
N ARG A 288 30.59 13.53 11.59
CA ARG A 288 30.12 12.65 10.51
C ARG A 288 29.59 11.33 11.08
N PRO A 289 28.28 11.03 10.97
CA PRO A 289 27.71 9.80 11.48
C PRO A 289 27.95 8.62 10.54
N SER A 290 27.98 7.40 11.11
CA SER A 290 27.87 6.16 10.35
C SER A 290 26.41 5.67 10.38
N LEU A 291 25.58 6.20 9.48
CA LEU A 291 24.14 5.89 9.45
C LEU A 291 23.87 4.50 8.87
N TYR A 292 24.52 4.17 7.76
CA TYR A 292 24.37 2.89 7.06
C TYR A 292 25.51 1.94 7.41
N THR A 293 25.14 0.78 7.98
CA THR A 293 26.08 -0.25 8.44
C THR A 293 25.60 -1.60 7.87
N PRO A 294 25.93 -1.90 6.61
CA PRO A 294 25.45 -3.11 5.96
C PRO A 294 26.02 -4.39 6.61
N PRO A 295 25.20 -5.44 6.81
CA PRO A 295 25.68 -6.79 7.12
C PRO A 295 26.42 -7.40 5.93
N GLU A 296 27.15 -8.49 6.17
CA GLU A 296 27.83 -9.26 5.13
C GLU A 296 26.90 -10.34 4.53
N ARG A 297 25.78 -9.92 3.97
CA ARG A 297 24.77 -10.79 3.34
C ARG A 297 24.47 -10.34 1.92
N GLY A 298 24.37 -11.31 1.00
CA GLY A 298 24.09 -11.03 -0.41
C GLY A 298 24.97 -9.92 -1.00
N PHE A 299 24.36 -9.02 -1.76
CA PHE A 299 25.02 -7.90 -2.44
C PHE A 299 25.60 -6.86 -1.48
N GLU A 300 25.12 -6.77 -0.24
CA GLU A 300 25.65 -5.84 0.76
C GLU A 300 27.10 -6.14 1.16
N ARG A 301 27.61 -7.34 0.89
CA ARG A 301 29.05 -7.63 0.99
C ARG A 301 29.88 -6.71 0.10
N GLU A 302 29.46 -6.51 -1.14
CA GLU A 302 30.13 -5.62 -2.09
C GLU A 302 29.92 -4.15 -1.71
N MET A 303 28.72 -3.80 -1.24
CA MET A 303 28.46 -2.44 -0.75
C MET A 303 29.33 -2.09 0.47
N LYS A 304 29.54 -3.04 1.40
CA LYS A 304 30.42 -2.86 2.55
C LYS A 304 31.87 -2.64 2.13
N LYS A 305 32.37 -3.41 1.15
CA LYS A 305 33.71 -3.19 0.56
C LYS A 305 33.84 -1.78 -0.04
N ARG A 306 32.85 -1.34 -0.81
CA ARG A 306 32.82 0.02 -1.39
C ARG A 306 32.79 1.10 -0.29
N LEU A 307 31.99 0.89 0.75
CA LEU A 307 31.92 1.81 1.89
C LEU A 307 33.28 1.96 2.59
N HIS A 308 33.96 0.84 2.88
CA HIS A 308 35.31 0.86 3.45
C HIS A 308 36.33 1.51 2.53
N PHE A 309 36.26 1.23 1.21
CA PHE A 309 37.13 1.88 0.22
C PHE A 309 37.02 3.40 0.29
N PHE A 310 35.81 3.95 0.23
CA PHE A 310 35.60 5.40 0.30
C PHE A 310 35.91 6.01 1.67
N GLN A 311 35.71 5.27 2.77
CA GLN A 311 36.12 5.71 4.10
C GLN A 311 37.64 5.84 4.19
N ASN A 312 38.39 4.84 3.74
CA ASN A 312 39.85 4.85 3.73
C ASN A 312 40.40 5.94 2.79
N LEU A 313 39.80 6.10 1.62
CA LEU A 313 40.21 7.15 0.68
C LEU A 313 39.97 8.54 1.26
N ARG A 314 38.84 8.74 1.96
CA ARG A 314 38.54 10.00 2.67
C ARG A 314 39.56 10.29 3.77
N LEU A 315 39.95 9.29 4.56
CA LEU A 315 40.96 9.46 5.60
C LEU A 315 42.30 9.91 5.00
N LYS A 316 42.75 9.26 3.91
CA LYS A 316 44.00 9.61 3.21
C LYS A 316 44.00 11.02 2.60
N LYS A 317 42.86 11.51 2.09
CA LYS A 317 42.77 12.85 1.51
C LYS A 317 42.62 13.96 2.57
N ASN A 318 42.23 13.61 3.79
CA ASN A 318 42.07 14.53 4.92
C ASN A 318 43.24 14.47 5.92
N THR A 319 44.29 13.67 5.64
CA THR A 319 45.57 13.68 6.36
C THR A 319 46.59 14.49 5.56
#